data_AF-A0A2J6SPQ2-F1
#
_entry.id   AF-A0A2J6SPQ2-F1
#
_cell.length_a   1.000
_cell.length_b   1.000
_cell.length_c   1.000
_cell.angle_alpha   90.00
_cell.angle_beta   90.00
_cell.angle_gamma   90.00
#
_symmetry.space_group_name_H-M   'P 1'
#
loop_
_entity.id
_entity.type
_entity.pdbx_description
1 polymer ?
#
loop_
_entity_poly.entity_id
_entity_poly.type
_entity_poly.pdbx_seq_one_letter_code
_entity_poly.pdbx_strand_id
1 'polypeptide(L)'
;MMRRRLNSRCKGLLEAPVYSGDSSKAKVQYLHRTVRDYLHRSDIWDYLRSRVSGSYDPDLMLCGAYLQLLKAAEMRNIVLRDFENLVHIYIKYSLKIESRSRDTHILTLNQLDKACNELLSGKDPSNSAKSWLEAGWAVQNPFPAGDKIGIRHWTAFISKNKGNAFFEHSFFEFAFDCQLYCFVEDQLKSGFKPAVQPGGLSLLDRATWKKGSRMLDILYNNGIKPSVKKGTQTLGAEVPPRPGSSRSIIKPLRKSWISNFVHKLGDRSGKRKGSEKDSIPDEMF
;
A
#
# COMPACT_ATOMS: atom_id res chain seq x y z
N MET A 1 25.61 -11.19 2.82
CA MET A 1 26.12 -11.06 4.22
C MET A 1 25.08 -11.41 5.30
N MET A 2 23.82 -10.96 5.20
CA MET A 2 22.78 -11.21 6.24
C MET A 2 22.38 -12.69 6.40
N ARG A 3 22.24 -13.46 5.31
CA ARG A 3 21.97 -14.91 5.35
C ARG A 3 22.97 -15.67 6.22
N ARG A 4 24.28 -15.38 6.06
CA ARG A 4 25.34 -15.98 6.89
C ARG A 4 25.18 -15.64 8.38
N ARG A 5 24.83 -14.39 8.69
CA ARG A 5 24.62 -13.94 10.08
C ARG A 5 23.40 -14.63 10.71
N LEU A 6 22.29 -14.74 9.98
CA LEU A 6 21.10 -15.47 10.43
C LEU A 6 21.42 -16.95 10.66
N ASN A 7 22.04 -17.63 9.71
CA ASN A 7 22.40 -19.05 9.85
C ASN A 7 23.32 -19.29 11.06
N SER A 8 24.31 -18.42 11.27
CA SER A 8 25.26 -18.51 12.40
C SER A 8 24.59 -18.23 13.75
N ARG A 9 23.75 -17.19 13.86
CA ARG A 9 23.13 -16.78 15.13
C ARG A 9 21.92 -17.64 15.50
N CYS A 10 21.14 -18.04 14.50
CA CYS A 10 19.94 -18.84 14.70
C CYS A 10 20.24 -20.35 14.65
N LYS A 11 21.49 -20.77 14.41
CA LYS A 11 21.91 -22.19 14.40
C LYS A 11 20.99 -23.10 13.57
N GLY A 12 20.54 -22.61 12.40
CA GLY A 12 19.63 -23.35 11.52
C GLY A 12 18.15 -23.35 11.94
N LEU A 13 17.72 -22.58 12.94
CA LEU A 13 16.30 -22.46 13.29
C LEU A 13 15.50 -21.67 12.23
N LEU A 14 16.13 -20.69 11.60
CA LEU A 14 15.53 -19.83 10.59
C LEU A 14 16.25 -19.99 9.25
N GLU A 15 15.48 -19.97 8.18
CA GLU A 15 15.97 -19.94 6.82
C GLU A 15 15.78 -18.55 6.22
N ALA A 16 16.88 -17.93 5.81
CA ALA A 16 16.83 -16.70 5.04
C ALA A 16 16.71 -17.02 3.53
N PRO A 17 15.69 -16.47 2.85
CA PRO A 17 15.44 -16.72 1.44
C PRO A 17 16.57 -16.19 0.56
N VAL A 18 16.65 -16.72 -0.67
CA VAL A 18 17.55 -16.19 -1.69
C VAL A 18 16.85 -15.04 -2.41
N TYR A 19 17.41 -13.83 -2.29
CA TYR A 19 16.78 -12.62 -2.82
C TYR A 19 16.56 -12.67 -4.34
N SER A 20 17.45 -13.32 -5.11
CA SER A 20 17.37 -13.37 -6.57
C SER A 20 16.14 -14.12 -7.11
N GLY A 21 15.48 -14.96 -6.31
CA GLY A 21 14.26 -15.67 -6.70
C GLY A 21 12.97 -15.00 -6.21
N ASP A 22 12.99 -14.48 -4.99
CA ASP A 22 11.78 -14.02 -4.30
C ASP A 22 11.61 -12.48 -4.27
N SER A 23 12.67 -11.71 -4.59
CA SER A 23 12.71 -10.24 -4.59
C SER A 23 12.05 -9.62 -3.34
N SER A 24 11.12 -8.67 -3.52
CA SER A 24 10.37 -7.98 -2.45
C SER A 24 9.50 -8.92 -1.59
N LYS A 25 9.28 -10.16 -2.03
CA LYS A 25 8.47 -11.17 -1.31
C LYS A 25 9.29 -12.10 -0.45
N ALA A 26 10.62 -12.01 -0.54
CA ALA A 26 11.56 -12.80 0.24
C ALA A 26 11.28 -12.60 1.74
N LYS A 27 10.77 -13.64 2.41
CA LYS A 27 10.53 -13.65 3.86
C LYS A 27 11.37 -14.72 4.53
N VAL A 28 11.89 -14.40 5.71
CA VAL A 28 12.51 -15.39 6.60
C VAL A 28 11.44 -16.43 6.97
N GLN A 29 11.79 -17.71 6.81
CA GLN A 29 10.93 -18.83 7.13
C GLN A 29 11.53 -19.65 8.27
N TYR A 30 10.70 -20.47 8.93
CA TYR A 30 11.20 -21.45 9.89
C TYR A 30 11.74 -22.65 9.12
N LEU A 31 12.92 -23.15 9.51
CA LEU A 31 13.49 -24.32 8.84
C LEU A 31 12.64 -25.59 9.09
N HIS A 32 12.03 -25.70 10.27
CA HIS A 32 11.21 -26.85 10.64
C HIS A 32 9.92 -26.44 11.37
N ARG A 33 8.87 -27.25 11.23
CA ARG A 33 7.59 -27.02 11.93
C ARG A 33 7.77 -26.96 13.45
N THR A 34 8.57 -27.85 14.04
CA THR A 34 8.80 -27.85 15.49
C THR A 34 9.47 -26.58 15.98
N VAL A 35 10.31 -25.93 15.16
CA VAL A 35 10.90 -24.62 15.48
C VAL A 35 9.82 -23.54 15.50
N ARG A 36 8.92 -23.56 14.52
CA ARG A 36 7.76 -22.68 14.51
C ARG A 36 6.92 -22.89 15.77
N ASP A 37 6.57 -24.13 16.08
CA ASP A 37 5.73 -24.48 17.22
C ASP A 37 6.41 -24.05 18.54
N TYR A 38 7.71 -24.29 18.70
CA TYR A 38 8.51 -23.84 19.84
C TYR A 38 8.50 -22.32 20.00
N LEU A 39 8.77 -21.57 18.92
CA LEU A 39 8.81 -20.10 18.96
C LEU A 39 7.43 -19.44 19.16
N HIS A 40 6.35 -20.15 18.85
CA HIS A 40 4.97 -19.66 19.07
C HIS A 40 4.41 -20.01 20.45
N ARG A 41 5.13 -20.79 21.28
CA ARG A 41 4.73 -20.99 22.67
C ARG A 41 4.77 -19.65 23.42
N SER A 42 3.76 -19.41 24.26
CA SER A 42 3.63 -18.14 25.00
C SER A 42 4.82 -17.87 25.90
N ASP A 43 5.31 -18.89 26.63
CA ASP A 43 6.46 -18.78 27.54
C ASP A 43 7.75 -18.39 26.80
N ILE A 44 7.98 -18.98 25.63
CA ILE A 44 9.12 -18.63 24.77
C ILE A 44 8.97 -17.22 24.21
N TRP A 45 7.76 -16.82 23.80
CA TRP A 45 7.53 -15.47 23.28
C TRP A 45 7.69 -14.40 24.38
N ASP A 46 7.26 -14.69 25.61
CA ASP A 46 7.46 -13.84 26.78
C ASP A 46 8.95 -13.71 27.13
N TYR A 47 9.67 -14.83 27.08
CA TYR A 47 11.12 -14.83 27.23
C TYR A 47 11.80 -13.96 26.16
N LEU A 48 11.45 -14.10 24.89
CA LEU A 48 12.02 -13.29 23.82
C LEU A 48 11.69 -11.79 24.01
N ARG A 49 10.45 -11.45 24.35
CA ARG A 49 10.04 -10.06 24.61
C ARG A 49 10.76 -9.46 25.82
N SER A 50 11.02 -10.23 26.88
CA SER A 50 11.73 -9.74 28.07
C SER A 50 13.21 -9.44 27.81
N ARG A 51 13.81 -10.00 26.75
CA ARG A 51 15.19 -9.71 26.34
C ARG A 51 15.32 -8.53 25.38
N VAL A 52 14.20 -8.07 24.82
CA VAL A 52 14.17 -6.94 23.90
C VAL A 52 14.04 -5.65 24.72
N SER A 53 14.77 -4.60 24.34
CA SER A 53 14.67 -3.31 25.04
C SER A 53 13.24 -2.77 24.96
N GLY A 54 12.74 -2.16 26.03
CA GLY A 54 11.38 -1.60 26.06
C GLY A 54 11.11 -0.54 25.00
N SER A 55 12.16 0.00 24.37
CA SER A 55 12.10 0.97 23.25
C SER A 55 12.03 0.34 21.86
N TYR A 56 12.14 -0.98 21.72
CA TYR A 56 12.16 -1.63 20.42
C TYR A 56 10.75 -1.77 19.85
N ASP A 57 10.46 -1.05 18.76
CA ASP A 57 9.24 -1.24 17.97
C ASP A 57 9.56 -2.01 16.67
N PRO A 58 9.11 -3.27 16.53
CA PRO A 58 9.39 -4.08 15.35
C PRO A 58 8.75 -3.52 14.07
N ASP A 59 7.57 -2.91 14.14
CA ASP A 59 6.90 -2.39 12.95
C ASP A 59 7.62 -1.12 12.46
N LEU A 60 8.10 -0.26 13.39
CA LEU A 60 8.92 0.91 13.05
C LEU A 60 10.26 0.49 12.42
N MET A 61 10.92 -0.52 12.97
CA MET A 61 12.17 -1.05 12.41
C MET A 61 11.95 -1.65 11.01
N LEU A 62 10.82 -2.31 10.78
CA LEU A 62 10.45 -2.82 9.47
C LEU A 62 10.17 -1.69 8.49
N CYS A 63 9.42 -0.65 8.87
CA CYS A 63 9.28 0.56 8.06
C CYS A 63 10.65 1.14 7.69
N GLY A 64 11.55 1.32 8.66
CA GLY A 64 12.91 1.79 8.43
C GLY A 64 13.69 0.92 7.43
N ALA A 65 13.61 -0.40 7.55
CA ALA A 65 14.27 -1.33 6.63
C ALA A 65 13.71 -1.23 5.20
N TYR A 66 12.38 -1.16 5.04
CA TYR A 66 11.76 -1.00 3.72
C TYR A 66 12.06 0.38 3.11
N LEU A 67 12.15 1.42 3.93
CA LEU A 67 12.59 2.75 3.47
C LEU A 67 14.03 2.73 2.97
N GLN A 68 14.93 2.09 3.70
CA GLN A 68 16.32 1.92 3.28
C GLN A 68 16.41 1.13 1.98
N LEU A 69 15.59 0.08 1.84
CA LEU A 69 15.53 -0.69 0.59
C LEU A 69 15.04 0.17 -0.58
N LEU A 70 14.01 1.00 -0.38
CA LEU A 70 13.56 1.95 -1.40
C LEU A 70 14.66 2.95 -1.78
N LYS A 71 15.40 3.50 -0.81
CA LYS A 71 16.48 4.46 -1.04
C LYS A 71 17.72 3.86 -1.69
N ALA A 72 18.05 2.63 -1.32
CA ALA A 72 19.24 1.94 -1.82
C ALA A 72 19.02 1.27 -3.18
N ALA A 73 17.76 1.12 -3.58
CA ALA A 73 17.47 0.39 -4.79
C ALA A 73 17.74 1.27 -6.02
N GLU A 74 18.61 0.76 -6.89
CA GLU A 74 18.84 1.37 -8.20
C GLU A 74 17.64 1.08 -9.10
N MET A 75 17.01 2.12 -9.63
CA MET A 75 15.82 1.99 -10.48
C MET A 75 16.01 1.07 -11.70
N ARG A 76 17.25 0.90 -12.19
CA ARG A 76 17.56 -0.06 -13.27
C ARG A 76 17.24 -1.51 -12.89
N ASN A 77 17.28 -1.82 -11.59
CA ASN A 77 17.16 -3.18 -11.06
C ASN A 77 15.82 -3.46 -10.36
N ILE A 78 15.00 -2.43 -10.11
CA ILE A 78 13.67 -2.59 -9.52
C ILE A 78 12.66 -2.75 -10.65
N VAL A 79 12.07 -3.94 -10.78
CA VAL A 79 10.85 -4.08 -11.57
C VAL A 79 9.76 -3.24 -10.88
N LEU A 80 8.98 -2.44 -11.62
CA LEU A 80 7.92 -1.57 -11.07
C LEU A 80 6.99 -2.30 -10.07
N ARG A 81 6.78 -3.59 -10.27
CA ARG A 81 6.03 -4.47 -9.37
C ARG A 81 6.67 -4.58 -7.97
N ASP A 82 7.99 -4.62 -7.88
CA ASP A 82 8.71 -4.64 -6.61
C ASP A 82 8.57 -3.30 -5.88
N PHE A 83 8.66 -2.17 -6.60
CA PHE A 83 8.41 -0.84 -6.00
C PHE A 83 7.01 -0.76 -5.38
N GLU A 84 5.97 -1.13 -6.13
CA GLU A 84 4.59 -1.17 -5.63
C GLU A 84 4.46 -2.06 -4.38
N ASN A 85 5.07 -3.25 -4.40
CA ASN A 85 5.06 -4.16 -3.25
C ASN A 85 5.76 -3.56 -2.03
N LEU A 86 6.91 -2.91 -2.21
CA LEU A 86 7.66 -2.27 -1.13
C LEU A 86 6.83 -1.17 -0.46
N VAL A 87 6.20 -0.29 -1.26
CA VAL A 87 5.31 0.76 -0.76
C VAL A 87 4.13 0.16 -0.01
N HIS A 88 3.47 -0.87 -0.55
CA HIS A 88 2.36 -1.53 0.12
C HIS A 88 2.75 -2.19 1.44
N ILE A 89 3.90 -2.87 1.48
CA ILE A 89 4.39 -3.49 2.71
C ILE A 89 4.75 -2.42 3.75
N TYR A 90 5.37 -1.32 3.31
CA TYR A 90 5.67 -0.18 4.19
C TYR A 90 4.39 0.37 4.84
N ILE A 91 3.37 0.68 4.04
CA ILE A 91 2.09 1.23 4.53
C ILE A 91 1.42 0.26 5.50
N LYS A 92 1.49 -1.04 5.23
CA LYS A 92 0.95 -2.06 6.13
C LYS A 92 1.58 -1.97 7.53
N TYR A 93 2.90 -1.80 7.61
CA TYR A 93 3.59 -1.68 8.90
C TYR A 93 3.35 -0.31 9.54
N SER A 94 3.30 0.76 8.76
CA SER A 94 3.02 2.09 9.31
C SER A 94 1.62 2.16 9.93
N LEU A 95 0.61 1.51 9.34
CA LEU A 95 -0.74 1.42 9.92
C LEU A 95 -0.78 0.74 11.29
N LYS A 96 0.14 -0.17 11.59
CA LYS A 96 0.23 -0.74 12.94
C LYS A 96 0.82 0.26 13.94
N ILE A 97 1.73 1.12 13.49
CA ILE A 97 2.31 2.20 14.29
C ILE A 97 1.23 3.24 14.63
N GLU A 98 0.27 3.49 13.72
CA GLU A 98 -0.85 4.44 13.94
C GLU A 98 -1.59 4.17 15.26
N SER A 99 -1.81 2.89 15.59
CA SER A 99 -2.50 2.50 16.83
C SER A 99 -1.74 2.82 18.12
N ARG A 100 -0.43 3.06 18.03
CA ARG A 100 0.47 3.32 19.17
C ARG A 100 0.94 4.77 19.23
N SER A 101 1.24 5.36 18.07
CA SER A 101 1.73 6.73 17.94
C SER A 101 1.31 7.34 16.61
N ARG A 102 0.37 8.30 16.70
CA ARG A 102 -0.11 9.07 15.56
C ARG A 102 1.02 9.86 14.90
N ASP A 103 1.83 10.55 15.69
CA ASP A 103 2.87 11.44 15.18
C ASP A 103 3.98 10.65 14.48
N THR A 104 4.39 9.51 15.07
CA THR A 104 5.37 8.62 14.44
C THR A 104 4.82 8.06 13.13
N HIS A 105 3.54 7.67 13.08
CA HIS A 105 2.90 7.21 11.86
C HIS A 105 2.95 8.28 10.74
N ILE A 106 2.53 9.51 11.04
CA ILE A 106 2.58 10.63 10.09
C ILE A 106 4.01 10.89 9.60
N LEU A 107 4.97 10.95 10.53
CA LEU A 107 6.38 11.16 10.20
C LEU A 107 6.91 10.07 9.26
N THR A 108 6.60 8.79 9.53
CA THR A 108 7.02 7.68 8.66
C THR A 108 6.42 7.81 7.25
N LEU A 109 5.14 8.16 7.13
CA LEU A 109 4.50 8.37 5.82
C LEU A 109 5.11 9.53 5.04
N ASN A 110 5.45 10.65 5.70
CA ASN A 110 6.17 11.75 5.07
C ASN A 110 7.56 11.31 4.58
N GLN A 111 8.27 10.48 5.34
CA GLN A 111 9.57 9.94 4.92
C GLN A 111 9.44 8.98 3.73
N LEU A 112 8.39 8.17 3.68
CA LEU A 112 8.07 7.33 2.52
C LEU A 112 7.85 8.20 1.28
N ASP A 113 6.98 9.20 1.39
CA ASP A 113 6.63 10.06 0.27
C ASP A 113 7.86 10.77 -0.31
N LYS A 114 8.68 11.35 0.57
CA LYS A 114 9.94 11.99 0.20
C LYS A 114 10.87 11.01 -0.52
N ALA A 115 11.09 9.82 0.04
CA ALA A 115 11.99 8.84 -0.55
C ALA A 115 11.51 8.34 -1.92
N CYS A 116 10.21 8.11 -2.10
CA CYS A 116 9.64 7.71 -3.37
C CYS A 116 9.72 8.82 -4.42
N ASN A 117 9.47 10.08 -4.02
CA ASN A 117 9.67 11.23 -4.90
C ASN A 117 11.14 11.35 -5.34
N GLU A 118 12.08 11.33 -4.41
CA GLU A 118 13.52 11.40 -4.72
C GLU A 118 13.95 10.27 -5.67
N LEU A 119 13.49 9.04 -5.42
CA LEU A 119 13.81 7.89 -6.24
C LEU A 119 13.31 8.04 -7.69
N LEU A 120 12.06 8.47 -7.89
CA LEU A 120 11.46 8.55 -9.23
C LEU A 120 11.73 9.87 -9.97
N SER A 121 12.07 10.93 -9.25
CA SER A 121 12.54 12.20 -9.84
C SER A 121 13.98 12.10 -10.37
N GLY A 122 14.73 11.06 -10.01
CA GLY A 122 16.05 10.80 -10.58
C GLY A 122 16.00 10.69 -12.11
N LYS A 123 17.05 11.18 -12.77
CA LYS A 123 17.22 11.03 -14.23
C LYS A 123 17.52 9.58 -14.57
N ASP A 124 16.93 9.11 -15.67
CA ASP A 124 17.30 7.82 -16.24
C ASP A 124 18.73 7.92 -16.80
N PRO A 125 19.69 7.10 -16.32
CA PRO A 125 21.05 7.12 -16.83
C PRO A 125 21.15 6.72 -18.31
N SER A 126 20.16 5.98 -18.83
CA SER A 126 20.07 5.61 -20.24
C SER A 126 19.45 6.71 -21.10
N ASN A 127 18.67 7.60 -20.50
CA ASN A 127 18.03 8.73 -21.17
C ASN A 127 17.98 9.96 -20.24
N SER A 128 19.04 10.76 -20.30
CA SER A 128 19.22 11.93 -19.44
C SER A 128 18.12 13.00 -19.58
N ALA A 129 17.30 12.93 -20.64
CA ALA A 129 16.19 13.84 -20.89
C ALA A 129 14.90 13.47 -20.15
N LYS A 130 14.78 12.25 -19.61
CA LYS A 130 13.58 11.77 -18.93
C LYS A 130 13.87 11.33 -17.49
N SER A 131 12.99 11.69 -16.58
CA SER A 131 12.94 11.09 -15.25
C SER A 131 12.46 9.65 -15.31
N TRP A 132 12.76 8.85 -14.27
CA TRP A 132 12.19 7.51 -14.13
C TRP A 132 10.67 7.52 -14.11
N LEU A 133 10.09 8.58 -13.54
CA LEU A 133 8.66 8.84 -13.54
C LEU A 133 8.08 8.94 -14.97
N GLU A 134 8.78 9.59 -15.89
CA GLU A 134 8.34 9.73 -17.28
C GLU A 134 8.59 8.45 -18.08
N ALA A 135 9.75 7.82 -17.89
CA ALA A 135 10.12 6.59 -18.58
C ALA A 135 9.18 5.44 -18.21
N GLY A 136 8.99 5.21 -16.91
CA GLY A 136 8.12 4.15 -16.42
C GLY A 136 6.65 4.38 -16.80
N TRP A 137 6.21 5.63 -16.87
CA TRP A 137 4.87 5.95 -17.37
C TRP A 137 4.69 5.63 -18.85
N ALA A 138 5.67 5.99 -19.69
CA ALA A 138 5.62 5.70 -21.11
C ALA A 138 5.55 4.19 -21.38
N VAL A 139 6.31 3.39 -20.61
CA VAL A 139 6.24 1.92 -20.68
C VAL A 139 4.85 1.41 -20.30
N GLN A 140 4.25 1.96 -19.25
CA GLN A 140 2.94 1.52 -18.79
C GLN A 140 1.78 2.05 -19.67
N ASN A 141 1.95 3.18 -20.37
CA ASN A 141 0.94 3.84 -21.20
C ASN A 141 1.46 4.01 -22.64
N PRO A 142 1.49 2.94 -23.45
CA PRO A 142 2.01 3.01 -24.81
C PRO A 142 1.20 3.92 -25.75
N PHE A 143 -0.06 4.23 -25.39
CA PHE A 143 -0.94 5.11 -26.15
C PHE A 143 -1.33 6.34 -25.31
N PRO A 144 -0.44 7.33 -25.14
CA PRO A 144 -0.80 8.56 -24.43
C PRO A 144 -1.91 9.27 -25.22
N ALA A 145 -3.06 9.44 -24.59
CA ALA A 145 -4.18 10.18 -25.17
C ALA A 145 -3.80 11.68 -25.25
N GLY A 146 -3.24 12.10 -26.38
CA GLY A 146 -3.23 13.48 -26.91
C GLY A 146 -2.50 14.58 -26.12
N ASP A 147 -2.60 14.60 -24.80
CA ASP A 147 -2.09 15.67 -23.95
C ASP A 147 -0.96 15.18 -23.05
N LYS A 148 0.06 16.02 -22.92
CA LYS A 148 1.11 15.92 -21.90
C LYS A 148 0.48 16.15 -20.52
N ILE A 149 -0.28 15.17 -20.02
CA ILE A 149 -0.69 15.15 -18.62
C ILE A 149 0.61 14.98 -17.84
N GLY A 150 1.17 16.11 -17.39
CA GLY A 150 2.41 16.11 -16.62
C GLY A 150 2.19 15.27 -15.37
N ILE A 151 2.86 14.12 -15.32
CA ILE A 151 2.83 13.27 -14.13
C ILE A 151 3.71 13.99 -13.12
N ARG A 152 3.10 14.38 -12.00
CA ARG A 152 3.80 15.21 -11.00
C ARG A 152 4.23 14.42 -9.78
N HIS A 153 3.82 13.16 -9.66
CA HIS A 153 3.98 12.41 -8.43
C HIS A 153 4.11 10.90 -8.63
N TRP A 154 4.88 10.24 -7.77
CA TRP A 154 5.12 8.80 -7.83
C TRP A 154 3.85 7.96 -7.62
N THR A 155 2.86 8.50 -6.93
CA THR A 155 1.61 7.76 -6.61
C THR A 155 0.86 7.32 -7.86
N ALA A 156 0.96 8.09 -8.95
CA ALA A 156 0.38 7.73 -10.24
C ALA A 156 0.88 6.37 -10.79
N PHE A 157 2.05 5.90 -10.35
CA PHE A 157 2.57 4.58 -10.70
C PHE A 157 1.81 3.43 -10.04
N ILE A 158 1.23 3.65 -8.87
CA ILE A 158 0.59 2.60 -8.07
C ILE A 158 -0.91 2.51 -8.37
N SER A 159 -1.56 3.63 -8.69
CA SER A 159 -3.03 3.71 -8.81
C SER A 159 -3.62 2.92 -10.00
N LYS A 160 -2.78 2.48 -10.94
CA LYS A 160 -3.19 1.99 -12.27
C LYS A 160 -4.04 0.73 -12.29
N ASN A 161 -3.91 -0.14 -11.31
CA ASN A 161 -4.68 -1.39 -11.25
C ASN A 161 -6.19 -1.20 -10.99
N LYS A 162 -6.66 0.05 -10.85
CA LYS A 162 -8.04 0.33 -10.42
C LYS A 162 -8.99 0.73 -11.55
N GLY A 163 -8.54 0.82 -12.81
CA GLY A 163 -9.41 1.16 -13.95
C GLY A 163 -10.08 2.53 -13.90
N ASN A 164 -9.77 3.33 -12.87
CA ASN A 164 -10.28 4.68 -12.70
C ASN A 164 -9.18 5.66 -13.08
N ALA A 165 -9.48 6.51 -14.07
CA ALA A 165 -8.61 7.55 -14.59
C ALA A 165 -8.35 8.72 -13.61
N PHE A 166 -8.61 8.54 -12.31
CA PHE A 166 -8.28 9.54 -11.30
C PHE A 166 -6.80 9.40 -10.99
N PHE A 167 -5.99 10.18 -11.69
CA PHE A 167 -4.57 10.27 -11.45
C PHE A 167 -4.36 10.90 -10.07
N GLU A 168 -3.79 10.14 -9.13
CA GLU A 168 -3.37 10.69 -7.84
C GLU A 168 -2.14 11.56 -8.09
N HIS A 169 -2.34 12.88 -8.04
CA HIS A 169 -1.33 13.89 -8.33
C HIS A 169 -0.50 14.28 -7.10
N SER A 170 -0.84 13.74 -5.93
CA SER A 170 -0.13 14.00 -4.68
C SER A 170 -0.23 12.80 -3.73
N PHE A 171 0.69 12.76 -2.76
CA PHE A 171 0.61 11.80 -1.67
C PHE A 171 -0.66 11.92 -0.85
N PHE A 172 -1.19 13.13 -0.66
CA PHE A 172 -2.46 13.35 0.03
C PHE A 172 -3.60 12.56 -0.62
N GLU A 173 -3.73 12.63 -1.95
CA GLU A 173 -4.79 11.92 -2.67
C GLU A 173 -4.61 10.40 -2.60
N PHE A 174 -3.37 9.92 -2.65
CA PHE A 174 -3.06 8.50 -2.45
C PHE A 174 -3.38 8.04 -1.03
N ALA A 175 -3.02 8.84 -0.02
CA ALA A 175 -3.30 8.57 1.38
C ALA A 175 -4.81 8.54 1.66
N PHE A 176 -5.55 9.48 1.07
CA PHE A 176 -7.01 9.49 1.05
C PHE A 176 -7.56 8.18 0.47
N ASP A 177 -7.00 7.75 -0.64
CA ASP A 177 -7.43 6.55 -1.34
C ASP A 177 -7.11 5.24 -0.64
N CYS A 178 -6.01 5.25 0.11
CA CYS A 178 -5.58 4.18 1.00
C CYS A 178 -6.21 4.28 2.39
N GLN A 179 -7.13 5.22 2.61
CA GLN A 179 -7.81 5.39 3.90
C GLN A 179 -6.84 5.61 5.07
N LEU A 180 -5.74 6.33 4.84
CA LEU A 180 -4.76 6.71 5.87
C LEU A 180 -5.32 7.89 6.69
N TYR A 181 -6.31 7.60 7.51
CA TYR A 181 -7.16 8.59 8.18
C TYR A 181 -6.38 9.63 8.99
N CYS A 182 -5.46 9.19 9.86
CA CYS A 182 -4.68 10.11 10.69
C CYS A 182 -3.81 11.06 9.87
N PHE A 183 -3.24 10.58 8.76
CA PHE A 183 -2.45 11.41 7.85
C PHE A 183 -3.32 12.45 7.13
N VAL A 184 -4.44 12.03 6.54
CA VAL A 184 -5.35 12.93 5.84
C VAL A 184 -5.88 14.03 6.76
N GLU A 185 -6.32 13.64 7.96
CA GLU A 185 -6.80 14.60 8.96
C GLU A 185 -5.71 15.58 9.38
N ASP A 186 -4.48 15.11 9.59
CA ASP A 186 -3.34 15.97 9.95
C ASP A 186 -3.02 17.00 8.87
N GLN A 187 -3.01 16.57 7.60
CA GLN A 187 -2.77 17.46 6.47
C GLN A 187 -3.88 18.51 6.34
N LEU A 188 -5.15 18.11 6.50
CA LEU A 188 -6.28 19.06 6.48
C LEU A 188 -6.20 20.09 7.61
N LYS A 189 -5.88 19.65 8.83
CA LYS A 189 -5.68 20.55 9.98
C LYS A 189 -4.51 21.52 9.79
N SER A 190 -3.47 21.08 9.07
CA SER A 190 -2.33 21.92 8.69
C SER A 190 -2.66 22.95 7.60
N GLY A 191 -3.92 23.01 7.14
CA GLY A 191 -4.37 23.96 6.13
C GLY A 191 -4.11 23.51 4.69
N PHE A 192 -3.79 22.23 4.46
CA PHE A 192 -3.62 21.70 3.11
C PHE A 192 -4.94 21.85 2.32
N LYS A 193 -4.86 22.54 1.18
CA LYS A 193 -6.00 22.72 0.28
C LYS A 193 -5.89 21.72 -0.87
N PRO A 194 -6.74 20.69 -0.92
CA PRO A 194 -6.72 19.73 -2.02
C PRO A 194 -7.01 20.45 -3.32
N ALA A 195 -6.19 20.18 -4.35
CA ALA A 195 -6.41 20.72 -5.67
C ALA A 195 -7.77 20.27 -6.22
N VAL A 196 -8.42 21.14 -7.00
CA VAL A 196 -9.64 20.75 -7.72
C VAL A 196 -9.24 19.68 -8.74
N GLN A 197 -9.81 18.48 -8.60
CA GLN A 197 -9.43 17.35 -9.44
C GLN A 197 -9.89 17.56 -10.90
N PRO A 198 -9.11 17.10 -11.89
CA PRO A 198 -9.57 16.96 -13.27
C PRO A 198 -10.85 16.09 -13.28
N GLY A 199 -11.93 16.61 -13.87
CA GLY A 199 -13.25 15.98 -13.84
C GLY A 199 -14.21 16.51 -12.75
N GLY A 200 -13.77 17.44 -11.92
CA GLY A 200 -14.65 18.22 -11.03
C GLY A 200 -15.37 17.38 -9.97
N LEU A 201 -14.78 16.24 -9.57
CA LEU A 201 -15.25 15.47 -8.44
C LEU A 201 -14.64 16.02 -7.16
N SER A 202 -15.50 16.30 -6.20
CA SER A 202 -15.07 16.73 -4.88
C SER A 202 -14.49 15.54 -4.10
N LEU A 203 -13.66 15.81 -3.09
CA LEU A 203 -13.23 14.77 -2.15
C LEU A 203 -14.43 14.08 -1.47
N LEU A 204 -15.53 14.80 -1.28
CA LEU A 204 -16.77 14.23 -0.74
C LEU A 204 -17.38 13.20 -1.70
N ASP A 205 -17.42 13.48 -3.00
CA ASP A 205 -17.86 12.51 -4.02
C ASP A 205 -16.98 11.25 -4.00
N ARG A 206 -15.67 11.43 -3.86
CA ARG A 206 -14.71 10.31 -3.80
C ARG A 206 -14.89 9.48 -2.51
N ALA A 207 -15.09 10.11 -1.36
CA ALA A 207 -15.34 9.43 -0.09
C ALA A 207 -16.67 8.66 -0.08
N THR A 208 -17.74 9.26 -0.64
CA THR A 208 -19.05 8.60 -0.75
C THR A 208 -18.98 7.37 -1.64
N TRP A 209 -18.31 7.45 -2.79
CA TRP A 209 -18.12 6.28 -3.68
C TRP A 209 -17.35 5.14 -3.01
N LYS A 210 -16.36 5.46 -2.17
CA LYS A 210 -15.62 4.45 -1.42
C LYS A 210 -16.33 3.90 -0.19
N LYS A 211 -17.53 4.43 0.13
CA LYS A 211 -18.30 4.08 1.33
C LYS A 211 -17.51 4.23 2.63
N GLY A 212 -16.61 5.21 2.68
CA GLY A 212 -15.77 5.46 3.85
C GLY A 212 -16.42 6.48 4.78
N SER A 213 -17.32 6.06 5.67
CA SER A 213 -18.00 6.96 6.63
C SER A 213 -16.99 7.79 7.43
N ARG A 214 -15.96 7.16 7.98
CA ARG A 214 -14.89 7.84 8.72
C ARG A 214 -14.16 8.91 7.90
N MET A 215 -14.00 8.70 6.59
CA MET A 215 -13.37 9.72 5.73
C MET A 215 -14.30 10.92 5.51
N LEU A 216 -15.61 10.67 5.38
CA LEU A 216 -16.60 11.75 5.32
C LEU A 216 -16.58 12.57 6.61
N ASP A 217 -16.56 11.92 7.77
CA ASP A 217 -16.51 12.61 9.07
C ASP A 217 -15.27 13.50 9.18
N ILE A 218 -14.10 12.99 8.76
CA ILE A 218 -12.86 13.79 8.71
C ILE A 218 -13.01 15.00 7.81
N LEU A 219 -13.59 14.85 6.60
CA LEU A 219 -13.79 15.96 5.68
C LEU A 219 -14.73 17.02 6.27
N TYR A 220 -15.87 16.61 6.84
CA TYR A 220 -16.84 17.53 7.44
C TYR A 220 -16.27 18.26 8.66
N ASN A 221 -15.58 17.55 9.55
CA ASN A 221 -14.97 18.12 10.75
C ASN A 221 -13.85 19.12 10.42
N ASN A 222 -13.25 19.03 9.24
CA ASN A 222 -12.26 19.98 8.74
C ASN A 222 -12.88 21.05 7.80
N GLY A 223 -14.19 21.23 7.83
CA GLY A 223 -14.88 22.32 7.13
C GLY A 223 -14.99 22.16 5.62
N ILE A 224 -14.73 20.96 5.07
CA ILE A 224 -14.93 20.69 3.64
C ILE A 224 -16.43 20.58 3.38
N LYS A 225 -16.98 21.62 2.74
CA LYS A 225 -18.40 21.68 2.39
C LYS A 225 -18.68 20.90 1.09
N PRO A 226 -19.86 20.28 0.95
CA PRO A 226 -20.32 19.75 -0.32
C PRO A 226 -20.28 20.87 -1.36
N SER A 227 -19.63 20.62 -2.50
CA SER A 227 -19.80 21.52 -3.63
C SER A 227 -21.24 21.38 -4.09
N VAL A 228 -22.08 22.36 -3.73
CA VAL A 228 -23.37 22.52 -4.39
C VAL A 228 -23.01 22.88 -5.82
N LYS A 229 -22.96 21.88 -6.71
CA LYS A 229 -22.97 22.13 -8.15
C LYS A 229 -24.27 22.88 -8.37
N LYS A 230 -24.23 24.22 -8.37
CA LYS A 230 -25.31 25.03 -8.92
C LYS A 230 -25.52 24.43 -10.29
N GLY A 231 -26.66 23.77 -10.49
CA GLY A 231 -26.98 23.16 -11.75
C GLY A 231 -26.84 24.25 -12.79
N THR A 232 -25.74 24.23 -13.53
CA THR A 232 -25.65 24.92 -14.80
C THR A 232 -26.70 24.23 -15.63
N GLN A 233 -27.91 24.80 -15.63
CA GLN A 233 -28.90 24.59 -16.66
C GLN A 233 -28.17 24.86 -17.97
N THR A 234 -27.67 23.82 -18.62
CA THR A 234 -27.38 23.86 -20.04
C THR A 234 -28.72 24.06 -20.73
N LEU A 235 -29.08 25.34 -20.93
CA LEU A 235 -30.06 25.78 -21.89
C LEU A 235 -29.69 25.21 -23.26
N GLY A 236 -30.60 24.40 -23.80
CA GLY A 236 -30.82 24.14 -25.23
C GLY A 236 -29.60 24.04 -26.14
N ALA A 237 -29.02 22.84 -26.24
CA ALA A 237 -28.47 22.38 -27.51
C ALA A 237 -28.92 20.94 -27.71
N GLU A 238 -29.87 20.73 -28.63
CA GLU A 238 -30.26 19.40 -29.11
C GLU A 238 -29.02 18.66 -29.62
N VAL A 239 -28.68 17.56 -28.93
CA VAL A 239 -27.69 16.60 -29.42
C VAL A 239 -28.46 15.57 -30.26
N PRO A 240 -28.10 15.35 -31.54
CA PRO A 240 -28.77 14.36 -32.37
C PRO A 240 -28.53 12.94 -31.83
N PRO A 241 -29.45 11.99 -32.10
CA PRO A 241 -29.44 10.68 -31.48
C PRO A 241 -28.22 9.87 -31.94
N ARG A 242 -27.40 9.43 -30.97
CA ARG A 242 -26.34 8.43 -31.24
C ARG A 242 -26.99 7.06 -31.49
N PRO A 243 -26.67 6.36 -32.58
CA PRO A 243 -27.13 5.00 -32.80
C PRO A 243 -26.31 4.03 -31.94
N GLY A 244 -27.01 3.13 -31.22
CA GLY A 244 -26.46 1.87 -30.71
C GLY A 244 -25.48 1.97 -29.54
N SER A 245 -25.96 2.28 -28.34
CA SER A 245 -25.25 1.95 -27.10
C SER A 245 -26.05 0.93 -26.30
N SER A 246 -25.67 -0.34 -26.45
CA SER A 246 -26.15 -1.43 -25.61
C SER A 246 -25.84 -1.13 -24.15
N ARG A 247 -26.89 -1.03 -23.33
CA ARG A 247 -26.81 -0.93 -21.86
C ARG A 247 -26.01 -2.12 -21.32
N SER A 248 -24.72 -1.92 -21.07
CA SER A 248 -23.96 -2.82 -20.19
C SER A 248 -24.24 -2.41 -18.75
N ILE A 249 -24.81 -3.35 -18.02
CA ILE A 249 -25.08 -3.27 -16.58
C ILE A 249 -23.74 -3.11 -15.87
N ILE A 250 -23.44 -1.89 -15.39
CA ILE A 250 -22.31 -1.66 -14.48
C ILE A 250 -22.67 -2.35 -13.16
N LYS A 251 -22.19 -3.59 -12.99
CA LYS A 251 -22.26 -4.30 -11.72
C LYS A 251 -21.37 -3.56 -10.69
N PRO A 252 -21.85 -3.34 -9.45
CA PRO A 252 -21.05 -2.69 -8.43
C PRO A 252 -19.89 -3.60 -8.01
N LEU A 253 -18.66 -3.20 -8.36
CA LEU A 253 -17.44 -3.91 -7.97
C LEU A 253 -17.24 -3.77 -6.45
N ARG A 254 -17.35 -4.93 -5.79
CA ARG A 254 -17.30 -5.13 -4.33
C ARG A 254 -15.88 -4.98 -3.76
N LYS A 255 -15.86 -4.34 -2.58
CA LYS A 255 -14.88 -4.40 -1.47
C LYS A 255 -13.50 -3.74 -1.69
N SER A 256 -13.21 -2.78 -0.81
CA SER A 256 -11.89 -2.16 -0.60
C SER A 256 -10.81 -3.23 -0.52
N TRP A 257 -9.78 -3.09 -1.36
CA TRP A 257 -8.63 -3.99 -1.42
C TRP A 257 -7.87 -4.07 -0.10
N ILE A 258 -7.88 -3.02 0.74
CA ILE A 258 -7.30 -3.03 2.08
C ILE A 258 -8.08 -4.01 2.96
N SER A 259 -9.41 -3.96 2.91
CA SER A 259 -10.26 -4.92 3.61
C SER A 259 -10.02 -6.35 3.11
N ASN A 260 -9.99 -6.57 1.80
CA ASN A 260 -9.72 -7.91 1.24
C ASN A 260 -8.28 -8.40 1.52
N PHE A 261 -7.27 -7.54 1.52
CA PHE A 261 -5.87 -7.91 1.75
C PHE A 261 -5.57 -8.16 3.23
N VAL A 262 -6.13 -7.35 4.13
CA VAL A 262 -6.07 -7.57 5.59
C VAL A 262 -6.82 -8.85 5.97
N HIS A 263 -8.03 -9.09 5.43
CA HIS A 263 -8.78 -10.33 5.69
C HIS A 263 -8.07 -11.58 5.15
N LYS A 264 -7.55 -11.52 3.92
CA LYS A 264 -6.95 -12.68 3.23
C LYS A 264 -5.59 -13.11 3.79
N LEU A 265 -4.94 -12.24 4.59
CA LEU A 265 -3.74 -12.59 5.36
C LEU A 265 -4.07 -13.07 6.78
N GLY A 266 -5.20 -12.67 7.37
CA GLY A 266 -5.71 -13.25 8.62
C GLY A 266 -6.20 -14.69 8.44
N ASP A 267 -6.94 -14.95 7.35
CA ASP A 267 -7.56 -16.26 7.07
C ASP A 267 -6.56 -17.37 6.67
N ARG A 268 -5.32 -17.03 6.29
CA ARG A 268 -4.29 -18.03 5.96
C ARG A 268 -3.60 -18.64 7.19
N SER A 269 -3.99 -18.23 8.41
CA SER A 269 -3.42 -18.73 9.66
C SER A 269 -4.18 -19.91 10.30
N GLY A 270 -5.36 -20.30 9.80
CA GLY A 270 -6.10 -21.41 10.42
C GLY A 270 -7.28 -21.90 9.60
N LYS A 271 -7.02 -22.83 8.67
CA LYS A 271 -8.00 -23.81 8.16
C LYS A 271 -7.30 -24.83 7.25
N ARG A 272 -6.65 -25.83 7.85
CA ARG A 272 -6.61 -27.17 7.26
C ARG A 272 -7.64 -27.99 8.02
N LYS A 273 -8.71 -28.36 7.31
CA LYS A 273 -9.68 -29.35 7.77
C LYS A 273 -8.92 -30.63 8.09
N GLY A 274 -9.08 -31.13 9.31
CA GLY A 274 -8.66 -32.48 9.67
C GLY A 274 -9.48 -33.47 8.86
N SER A 275 -8.78 -34.32 8.10
CA SER A 275 -9.30 -35.64 7.76
C SER A 275 -8.86 -36.56 8.89
N GLU A 276 -9.83 -36.83 9.74
CA GLU A 276 -9.89 -37.91 10.71
C GLU A 276 -9.75 -39.25 10.00
N LYS A 277 -8.75 -40.02 10.43
CA LYS A 277 -8.66 -41.48 10.56
C LYS A 277 -7.18 -41.81 10.66
N ASP A 278 -6.74 -42.16 11.87
CA ASP A 278 -5.85 -43.30 12.05
C ASP A 278 -5.94 -43.76 13.52
N SER A 279 -6.29 -45.02 13.60
CA SER A 279 -6.47 -45.88 14.76
C SER A 279 -5.22 -45.97 15.62
N ILE A 280 -5.43 -45.84 16.93
CA ILE A 280 -4.46 -46.18 17.99
C ILE A 280 -4.45 -47.72 18.11
N PRO A 281 -3.29 -48.39 18.11
CA PRO A 281 -3.17 -49.68 18.75
C PRO A 281 -2.87 -49.49 20.23
N ASP A 282 -3.74 -50.06 21.06
CA ASP A 282 -3.39 -50.54 22.39
C ASP A 282 -2.22 -51.53 22.28
N GLU A 283 -1.21 -51.34 23.14
CA GLU A 283 -0.38 -52.35 23.83
C GLU A 283 0.89 -51.64 24.34
N MET A 284 0.97 -51.38 25.65
CA MET A 284 1.64 -52.21 26.67
C MET A 284 3.19 -52.16 26.60
N PHE A 285 3.75 -51.65 27.71
CA PHE A 285 5.15 -51.40 28.09
C PHE A 285 5.73 -50.03 27.73
#